data_AF-A0A1J3G1D7-F1
#
_entry.id   AF-A0A1J3G1D7-F1
#
_cell.length_a   1.000
_cell.length_b   1.000
_cell.length_c   1.000
_cell.angle_alpha   90.00
_cell.angle_beta   90.00
_cell.angle_gamma   90.00
#
_symmetry.space_group_name_H-M   'P 1'
#
loop_
_entity.id
_entity.type
_entity.pdbx_description
1 polymer ?
#
loop_
_entity_poly.entity_id
_entity_poly.type
_entity_poly.pdbx_seq_one_letter_code
_entity_poly.pdbx_strand_id
1 'polypeptide(L)'
;YWRRYLAVIDALPSRKHGDAGPSGFHPTNPTSPGSNTNFTYWETRASPEDMEDMWNHSEVGKEWTKSKEERGKVRFSQDGEKRPYLSRGEMKAVAEIIVSKHFSSKGIKIPFVCAIADTVSMRFVNGTGKHLGILGVDYSTASWLNKELGYRAYKVDSQDDLTKPFVSMYFGVAYLVWLSEYEGQERSHQFIVQA
;
A
#
# COMPACT_ATOMS: atom_id res chain seq x y z
N TYR A 1 8.08 18.07 -13.43
CA TYR A 1 7.71 16.66 -13.23
C TYR A 1 8.93 15.75 -13.02
N TRP A 2 9.87 15.63 -13.97
CA TRP A 2 11.01 14.69 -13.84
C TRP A 2 11.96 14.93 -12.63
N ARG A 3 12.22 16.19 -12.25
CA ARG A 3 13.07 16.51 -11.08
C ARG A 3 12.45 16.11 -9.73
N ARG A 4 11.11 16.14 -9.61
CA ARG A 4 10.41 15.60 -8.42
C ARG A 4 10.45 14.09 -8.40
N TYR A 5 10.25 13.43 -9.54
CA TYR A 5 10.37 11.97 -9.68
C TYR A 5 11.76 11.44 -9.27
N LEU A 6 12.84 12.10 -9.69
CA LEU A 6 14.19 11.70 -9.27
C LEU A 6 14.49 11.93 -7.80
N ALA A 7 14.01 13.04 -7.22
CA ALA A 7 14.11 13.27 -5.78
C ALA A 7 13.35 12.21 -4.97
N VAL A 8 12.26 11.65 -5.52
CA VAL A 8 11.44 10.60 -4.90
C VAL A 8 12.12 9.22 -4.97
N ILE A 9 12.83 8.90 -6.07
CA ILE A 9 13.64 7.67 -6.14
C ILE A 9 14.73 7.68 -5.06
N ASP A 10 15.32 8.84 -4.78
CA ASP A 10 16.37 8.98 -3.77
C ASP A 10 15.82 9.03 -2.33
N ALA A 11 14.57 9.49 -2.14
CA ALA A 11 13.98 9.71 -0.81
C ALA A 11 13.38 8.46 -0.14
N LEU A 12 12.95 7.46 -0.92
CA LEU A 12 12.33 6.24 -0.38
C LEU A 12 13.20 5.01 -0.65
N PRO A 13 14.14 4.68 0.25
CA PRO A 13 15.01 3.53 0.09
C PRO A 13 14.21 2.22 0.19
N SER A 14 14.78 1.14 -0.35
CA SER A 14 14.35 -0.21 0.01
C SER A 14 14.36 -0.39 1.53
N ARG A 15 13.46 -1.23 2.05
CA ARG A 15 13.32 -1.52 3.48
C ARG A 15 14.70 -1.72 4.11
N LYS A 16 15.11 -0.77 4.96
CA LYS A 16 16.40 -0.85 5.65
C LYS A 16 16.33 -1.94 6.72
N HIS A 17 17.41 -2.70 6.85
CA HIS A 17 17.60 -3.59 7.99
C HIS A 17 17.55 -2.74 9.26
N GLY A 18 16.69 -3.11 10.20
CA GLY A 18 16.85 -2.61 11.56
C GLY A 18 18.17 -3.15 12.09
N ASP A 19 19.14 -2.28 12.37
CA ASP A 19 20.30 -2.61 13.19
C ASP A 19 19.80 -2.93 14.61
N ALA A 20 19.34 -4.16 14.80
CA ALA A 20 19.44 -4.81 16.09
C ALA A 20 20.86 -5.35 16.16
N GLY A 21 21.77 -4.55 16.75
CA GLY A 21 23.12 -5.00 17.09
C GLY A 21 23.10 -6.28 17.93
N PRO A 22 24.21 -7.04 17.97
CA PRO A 22 24.25 -8.37 18.57
C PRO A 22 24.03 -8.26 20.08
N SER A 23 22.84 -8.65 20.53
CA SER A 23 22.50 -8.73 21.95
C SER A 23 23.14 -10.01 22.50
N GLY A 24 24.34 -9.86 23.07
CA GLY A 24 24.90 -10.88 23.96
C GLY A 24 23.93 -11.10 25.14
N PHE A 25 23.66 -12.36 25.44
CA PHE A 25 22.88 -12.75 26.59
C PHE A 25 23.50 -12.22 27.89
N HIS A 26 22.75 -11.45 28.67
CA HIS A 26 22.89 -11.39 30.12
C HIS A 26 21.53 -11.07 30.75
N PRO A 27 21.07 -11.82 31.77
CA PRO A 27 19.76 -11.62 32.38
C PRO A 27 19.87 -10.66 33.56
N THR A 28 19.22 -9.50 33.49
CA THR A 28 18.61 -8.77 34.62
C THR A 28 17.87 -7.54 34.10
N ASN A 29 16.54 -7.50 34.30
CA ASN A 29 15.75 -6.26 34.33
C ASN A 29 16.12 -5.46 35.61
N PRO A 30 15.90 -4.12 35.70
CA PRO A 30 14.71 -3.44 35.20
C PRO A 30 14.91 -2.08 34.49
N THR A 31 14.01 -1.83 33.54
CA THR A 31 13.47 -0.52 33.14
C THR A 31 14.46 0.59 32.74
N SER A 32 14.91 0.56 31.49
CA SER A 32 15.21 1.79 30.75
C SER A 32 13.96 2.20 29.96
N PRO A 33 13.53 3.47 29.96
CA PRO A 33 12.48 3.95 29.07
C PRO A 33 13.07 4.04 27.66
N GLY A 34 13.28 2.88 27.04
CA GLY A 34 13.65 2.79 25.64
C GLY A 34 12.51 3.38 24.82
N SER A 35 12.76 4.55 24.22
CA SER A 35 12.01 5.16 23.12
C SER A 35 10.92 4.24 22.59
N ASN A 36 9.67 4.46 23.01
CA ASN A 36 8.50 3.78 22.45
C ASN A 36 8.39 4.17 20.97
N THR A 37 9.12 3.47 20.10
CA THR A 37 8.93 3.54 18.66
C THR A 37 7.60 2.87 18.38
N ASN A 38 6.53 3.67 18.33
CA ASN A 38 5.22 3.23 17.87
C ASN A 38 5.35 2.84 16.39
N PHE A 39 5.66 1.57 16.14
CA PHE A 39 5.64 1.02 14.81
C PHE A 39 4.19 0.80 14.38
N THR A 40 3.91 1.10 13.11
CA THR A 40 2.65 0.72 12.48
C THR A 40 2.82 -0.68 11.91
N TYR A 41 1.87 -1.57 12.23
CA TYR A 41 1.90 -2.97 11.81
C TYR A 41 0.87 -3.24 10.71
N TRP A 42 1.24 -4.09 9.76
CA TRP A 42 0.36 -4.51 8.66
C TRP A 42 -0.92 -5.15 9.16
N GLU A 43 -0.86 -5.94 10.24
CA GLU A 43 -1.98 -6.65 10.83
C GLU A 43 -3.07 -5.73 11.38
N THR A 44 -2.74 -4.45 11.65
CA THR A 44 -3.74 -3.45 12.03
C THR A 44 -4.48 -2.85 10.83
N ARG A 45 -4.00 -3.12 9.60
CA ARG A 45 -4.43 -2.48 8.36
C ARG A 45 -4.82 -3.46 7.25
N ALA A 46 -4.61 -4.76 7.43
CA ALA A 46 -4.91 -5.79 6.45
C ALA A 46 -5.62 -6.97 7.12
N SER A 47 -6.46 -7.68 6.36
CA SER A 47 -7.12 -8.88 6.87
C SER A 47 -6.13 -10.04 7.03
N PRO A 48 -6.42 -11.05 7.86
CA PRO A 48 -5.60 -12.26 7.92
C PRO A 48 -5.40 -12.93 6.56
N GLU A 49 -6.43 -12.91 5.70
CA GLU A 49 -6.39 -13.46 4.35
C GLU A 49 -5.42 -12.68 3.45
N ASP A 50 -5.49 -11.35 3.48
CA ASP A 50 -4.57 -10.48 2.73
C ASP A 50 -3.12 -10.67 3.19
N MET A 51 -2.92 -10.84 4.50
CA MET A 51 -1.60 -11.11 5.06
C MET A 51 -1.06 -12.46 4.60
N GLU A 52 -1.91 -13.49 4.53
CA GLU A 52 -1.54 -14.80 4.00
C GLU A 52 -1.10 -14.70 2.54
N ASP A 53 -1.83 -13.96 1.71
CA ASP A 53 -1.43 -13.73 0.32
C ASP A 53 -0.06 -13.04 0.21
N MET A 54 0.20 -12.04 1.06
CA MET A 54 1.48 -11.33 1.10
C MET A 54 2.64 -12.26 1.49
N TRP A 55 2.44 -13.14 2.47
CA TRP A 55 3.44 -14.13 2.85
C TRP A 55 3.71 -15.16 1.75
N ASN A 56 2.68 -15.53 0.99
CA ASN A 56 2.78 -16.46 -0.12
C ASN A 56 3.36 -15.81 -1.40
N HIS A 57 3.39 -14.48 -1.47
CA HIS A 57 4.00 -13.76 -2.57
C HIS A 57 5.54 -13.85 -2.51
N SER A 58 6.16 -14.54 -3.47
CA SER A 58 7.59 -14.89 -3.48
C SER A 58 8.55 -13.74 -3.19
N GLU A 59 8.31 -12.55 -3.75
CA GLU A 59 9.18 -11.37 -3.55
C GLU A 59 9.04 -10.82 -2.13
N VAL A 60 7.80 -10.73 -1.63
CA VAL A 60 7.48 -10.14 -0.32
C VAL A 60 7.86 -11.09 0.81
N GLY A 61 7.49 -12.37 0.71
CA GLY A 61 7.88 -13.38 1.70
C GLY A 61 9.39 -13.48 1.89
N LYS A 62 10.18 -13.37 0.80
CA LYS A 62 11.65 -13.29 0.88
C LYS A 62 12.13 -11.99 1.53
N GLU A 63 11.56 -10.84 1.16
CA GLU A 63 11.90 -9.54 1.75
C GLU A 63 11.64 -9.56 3.27
N TRP A 64 10.44 -9.96 3.68
CA TRP A 64 10.02 -10.02 5.09
C TRP A 64 10.86 -11.02 5.89
N THR A 65 11.15 -12.20 5.34
CA THR A 65 12.04 -13.18 5.98
C THR A 65 13.45 -12.61 6.18
N LYS A 66 14.00 -11.95 5.15
CA LYS A 66 15.32 -11.32 5.23
C LYS A 66 15.35 -10.18 6.25
N SER A 67 14.26 -9.43 6.38
CA SER A 67 14.08 -8.37 7.37
C SER A 67 13.72 -8.87 8.78
N LYS A 68 13.67 -10.20 8.99
CA LYS A 68 13.30 -10.84 10.27
C LYS A 68 11.92 -10.40 10.77
N GLU A 69 10.99 -10.20 9.84
CA GLU A 69 9.59 -9.97 10.20
C GLU A 69 8.92 -11.28 10.58
N GLU A 70 7.96 -11.21 11.49
CA GLU A 70 7.22 -12.36 12.00
C GLU A 70 5.75 -12.23 11.61
N ARG A 71 5.12 -13.36 11.24
CA ARG A 71 3.66 -13.43 11.04
C ARG A 71 2.96 -12.90 12.29
N GLY A 72 2.07 -11.93 12.12
CA GLY A 72 1.34 -11.30 13.23
C GLY A 72 1.96 -10.00 13.74
N LYS A 73 3.19 -9.65 13.31
CA LYS A 73 3.92 -8.45 13.73
C LYS A 73 4.73 -7.82 12.58
N VAL A 74 4.26 -7.92 11.34
CA VAL A 74 4.96 -7.35 10.20
C VAL A 74 4.87 -5.82 10.25
N ARG A 75 6.01 -5.16 10.36
CA ARG A 75 6.07 -3.68 10.37
C ARG A 75 5.89 -3.11 8.96
N PHE A 76 5.28 -1.93 8.85
CA PHE A 76 5.40 -1.14 7.63
C PHE A 76 6.81 -0.55 7.49
N SER A 77 7.24 -0.33 6.25
CA SER A 77 8.40 0.52 5.98
C SER A 77 8.10 1.96 6.42
N GLN A 78 9.10 2.67 6.92
CA GLN A 78 8.97 4.04 7.43
C GLN A 78 10.02 4.95 6.84
N ASP A 79 9.63 6.16 6.45
CA ASP A 79 10.55 7.17 5.94
C ASP A 79 11.31 7.88 7.08
N GLY A 80 12.12 8.89 6.76
CA GLY A 80 12.86 9.67 7.76
C GLY A 80 11.96 10.39 8.79
N GLU A 81 10.69 10.62 8.45
CA GLU A 81 9.66 11.24 9.30
C GLU A 81 8.78 10.20 10.01
N LYS A 82 9.14 8.91 9.92
CA LYS A 82 8.39 7.77 10.47
C LYS A 82 7.01 7.55 9.84
N ARG A 83 6.75 8.11 8.66
CA ARG A 83 5.50 7.90 7.93
C ARG A 83 5.51 6.51 7.28
N PRO A 84 4.44 5.71 7.45
CA PRO A 84 4.39 4.37 6.90
C PRO A 84 4.18 4.41 5.38
N TYR A 85 4.98 3.64 4.65
CA TYR A 85 4.85 3.47 3.20
C TYR A 85 5.04 2.00 2.80
N LEU A 86 4.61 1.66 1.59
CA LEU A 86 4.87 0.34 1.02
C LEU A 86 6.20 0.31 0.28
N SER A 87 7.02 -0.71 0.52
CA SER A 87 8.17 -1.03 -0.33
C SER A 87 7.73 -1.24 -1.79
N ARG A 88 8.65 -1.21 -2.76
CA ARG A 88 8.27 -1.43 -4.16
C ARG A 88 7.73 -2.85 -4.37
N GLY A 89 8.32 -3.83 -3.69
CA GLY A 89 7.87 -5.22 -3.70
C GLY A 89 6.50 -5.37 -3.04
N GLU A 90 6.31 -4.74 -1.88
CA GLU A 90 5.02 -4.73 -1.17
C GLU A 90 3.91 -4.08 -2.02
N MET A 91 4.18 -2.92 -2.61
CA MET A 91 3.22 -2.21 -3.47
C MET A 91 2.79 -3.06 -4.68
N LYS A 92 3.77 -3.66 -5.35
CA LYS A 92 3.53 -4.53 -6.51
C LYS A 92 2.71 -5.76 -6.11
N ALA A 93 3.03 -6.39 -4.98
CA ALA A 93 2.32 -7.56 -4.49
C ALA A 93 0.84 -7.25 -4.17
N VAL A 94 0.57 -6.16 -3.44
CA VAL A 94 -0.82 -5.74 -3.15
C VAL A 94 -1.59 -5.49 -4.45
N ALA A 95 -0.98 -4.84 -5.43
CA ALA A 95 -1.60 -4.62 -6.74
C ALA A 95 -1.86 -5.95 -7.48
N GLU A 96 -0.91 -6.88 -7.50
CA GLU A 96 -1.06 -8.19 -8.14
C GLU A 96 -2.15 -9.03 -7.49
N ILE A 97 -2.21 -9.06 -6.17
CA ILE A 97 -3.25 -9.79 -5.42
C ILE A 97 -4.62 -9.21 -5.73
N ILE A 98 -4.80 -7.88 -5.63
CA ILE A 98 -6.08 -7.24 -5.90
C ILE A 98 -6.54 -7.42 -7.35
N VAL A 99 -5.64 -7.18 -8.32
CA VAL A 99 -5.98 -7.31 -9.74
C VAL A 99 -6.30 -8.75 -10.09
N SER A 100 -5.51 -9.72 -9.63
CA SER A 100 -5.76 -11.14 -9.92
C SER A 100 -7.06 -11.65 -9.30
N LYS A 101 -7.38 -11.27 -8.06
CA LYS A 101 -8.59 -11.72 -7.37
C LYS A 101 -9.88 -11.08 -7.86
N HIS A 102 -9.82 -9.80 -8.24
CA HIS A 102 -11.05 -9.01 -8.43
C HIS A 102 -11.19 -8.38 -9.82
N PHE A 103 -10.11 -8.27 -10.59
CA PHE A 103 -10.08 -7.52 -11.85
C PHE A 103 -9.33 -8.26 -12.97
N SER A 104 -9.23 -9.60 -12.87
CA SER A 104 -8.42 -10.42 -13.79
C SER A 104 -8.87 -10.28 -15.26
N SER A 105 -10.17 -10.07 -15.50
CA SER A 105 -10.72 -9.88 -16.84
C SER A 105 -10.65 -8.44 -17.36
N LYS A 106 -10.13 -7.48 -16.58
CA LYS A 106 -10.15 -6.04 -16.91
C LYS A 106 -8.89 -5.53 -17.60
N GLY A 107 -7.88 -6.37 -17.80
CA GLY A 107 -6.66 -5.99 -18.55
C GLY A 107 -5.79 -4.91 -17.89
N ILE A 108 -5.98 -4.64 -16.59
CA ILE A 108 -5.21 -3.64 -15.86
C ILE A 108 -3.75 -4.08 -15.69
N LYS A 109 -2.82 -3.26 -16.17
CA LYS A 109 -1.38 -3.54 -16.08
C LYS A 109 -0.83 -3.14 -14.71
N ILE A 110 -0.24 -4.08 -13.98
CA ILE A 110 0.37 -3.83 -12.66
C ILE A 110 1.38 -2.67 -12.66
N PRO A 111 2.30 -2.55 -13.65
CA PRO A 111 3.24 -1.42 -13.67
C PRO A 111 2.56 -0.05 -13.76
N PHE A 112 1.38 0.02 -14.40
CA PHE A 112 0.60 1.25 -14.49
C PHE A 112 0.01 1.64 -13.13
N VAL A 113 -0.55 0.67 -12.39
CA VAL A 113 -1.06 0.88 -11.03
C VAL A 113 0.06 1.34 -10.09
N CYS A 114 1.23 0.69 -10.15
CA CYS A 114 2.39 1.10 -9.35
C CYS A 114 2.87 2.52 -9.67
N ALA A 115 2.92 2.89 -10.95
CA ALA A 115 3.32 4.24 -11.37
C ALA A 115 2.36 5.33 -10.88
N ILE A 116 1.06 5.05 -10.83
CA ILE A 116 0.07 5.95 -10.24
C ILE A 116 0.33 6.11 -8.74
N ALA A 117 0.50 5.01 -8.00
CA ALA A 117 0.78 5.07 -6.56
C ALA A 117 2.06 5.86 -6.23
N ASP A 118 3.13 5.66 -7.02
CA ASP A 118 4.37 6.43 -6.88
C ASP A 118 4.15 7.93 -7.10
N THR A 119 3.27 8.30 -8.02
CA THR A 119 3.01 9.70 -8.39
C THR A 119 2.04 10.39 -7.44
N VAL A 120 0.98 9.70 -7.01
CA VAL A 120 -0.16 10.28 -6.27
C VAL A 120 0.10 10.29 -4.77
N SER A 121 0.66 9.22 -4.22
CA SER A 121 0.83 9.05 -2.77
C SER A 121 2.27 8.81 -2.34
N MET A 122 3.21 8.69 -3.29
CA MET A 122 4.57 8.22 -2.99
C MET A 122 4.57 6.88 -2.24
N ARG A 123 3.54 6.03 -2.45
CA ARG A 123 3.28 4.77 -1.73
C ARG A 123 3.05 4.93 -0.22
N PHE A 124 2.78 6.13 0.29
CA PHE A 124 2.42 6.32 1.69
C PHE A 124 1.07 5.67 1.99
N VAL A 125 1.02 4.89 3.06
CA VAL A 125 -0.17 4.12 3.47
C VAL A 125 -1.33 5.06 3.79
N ASN A 126 -1.04 6.23 4.36
CA ASN A 126 -2.03 7.24 4.69
C ASN A 126 -2.29 8.23 3.54
N GLY A 127 -1.55 8.15 2.44
CA GLY A 127 -1.59 9.12 1.33
C GLY A 127 -0.78 10.40 1.58
N THR A 128 -0.97 11.40 0.71
CA THR A 128 -0.25 12.69 0.78
C THR A 128 -1.17 13.88 0.54
N GLY A 129 -1.08 14.89 1.40
CA GLY A 129 -1.83 16.14 1.25
C GLY A 129 -3.34 15.90 1.14
N LYS A 130 -3.89 16.12 -0.06
CA LYS A 130 -5.32 15.92 -0.36
C LYS A 130 -5.69 14.47 -0.73
N HIS A 131 -4.71 13.63 -1.02
CA HIS A 131 -4.93 12.25 -1.48
C HIS A 131 -4.92 11.30 -0.30
N LEU A 132 -5.99 10.53 -0.13
CA LEU A 132 -6.09 9.48 0.89
C LEU A 132 -5.56 8.16 0.35
N GLY A 133 -4.81 7.45 1.19
CA GLY A 133 -4.32 6.12 0.87
C GLY A 133 -3.36 6.07 -0.33
N ILE A 134 -3.20 4.88 -0.90
CA ILE A 134 -2.16 4.56 -1.88
C ILE A 134 -2.50 5.10 -3.27
N LEU A 135 -3.75 4.98 -3.70
CA LEU A 135 -4.18 5.41 -5.05
C LEU A 135 -4.97 6.73 -5.05
N GLY A 136 -5.09 7.39 -3.90
CA GLY A 136 -5.60 8.76 -3.81
C GLY A 136 -7.10 8.94 -4.08
N VAL A 137 -7.88 7.85 -4.08
CA VAL A 137 -9.34 7.89 -4.18
C VAL A 137 -9.93 8.41 -2.87
N ASP A 138 -10.88 9.33 -2.94
CA ASP A 138 -11.59 9.84 -1.77
C ASP A 138 -12.73 8.94 -1.32
N TYR A 139 -13.22 9.18 -0.10
CA TYR A 139 -14.30 8.38 0.48
C TYR A 139 -15.61 8.47 -0.29
N SER A 140 -15.97 9.64 -0.83
CA SER A 140 -17.17 9.79 -1.65
C SER A 140 -17.15 8.86 -2.86
N THR A 141 -16.02 8.83 -3.56
CA THR A 141 -15.80 8.00 -4.75
C THR A 141 -15.78 6.51 -4.38
N ALA A 142 -15.08 6.13 -3.31
CA ALA A 142 -15.05 4.75 -2.84
C ALA A 142 -16.44 4.26 -2.37
N SER A 143 -17.17 5.08 -1.61
CA SER A 143 -18.53 4.78 -1.16
C SER A 143 -19.48 4.64 -2.35
N TRP A 144 -19.36 5.50 -3.36
CA TRP A 144 -20.14 5.42 -4.58
C TRP A 144 -19.86 4.12 -5.37
N LEU A 145 -18.58 3.78 -5.57
CA LEU A 145 -18.18 2.50 -6.18
C LEU A 145 -18.76 1.29 -5.43
N ASN A 146 -18.74 1.33 -4.10
CA ASN A 146 -19.25 0.24 -3.26
C ASN A 146 -20.78 0.11 -3.30
N LYS A 147 -21.49 1.24 -3.17
CA LYS A 147 -22.95 1.25 -2.98
C LYS A 147 -23.71 1.18 -4.30
N GLU A 148 -23.25 1.90 -5.32
CA GLU A 148 -23.97 2.08 -6.59
C GLU A 148 -23.42 1.20 -7.72
N LEU A 149 -22.09 1.03 -7.80
CA LEU A 149 -21.45 0.23 -8.87
C LEU A 149 -21.16 -1.23 -8.46
N GLY A 150 -21.45 -1.61 -7.22
CA GLY A 150 -21.40 -3.00 -6.78
C GLY A 150 -20.00 -3.55 -6.46
N TYR A 151 -18.99 -2.69 -6.31
CA TYR A 151 -17.64 -3.10 -5.89
C TYR A 151 -17.60 -3.45 -4.39
N ARG A 152 -17.95 -4.69 -4.05
CA ARG A 152 -18.22 -5.14 -2.67
C ARG A 152 -17.18 -6.10 -2.06
N ALA A 153 -16.04 -6.34 -2.71
CA ALA A 153 -15.04 -7.25 -2.16
C ALA A 153 -14.41 -6.73 -0.87
N TYR A 154 -14.35 -5.40 -0.71
CA TYR A 154 -13.96 -4.72 0.52
C TYR A 154 -15.07 -3.78 0.98
N LYS A 155 -15.20 -3.61 2.29
CA LYS A 155 -16.08 -2.60 2.90
C LYS A 155 -15.35 -1.27 3.03
N VAL A 156 -16.09 -0.18 2.88
CA VAL A 156 -15.61 1.19 3.09
C VAL A 156 -16.70 1.98 3.81
N ASP A 157 -16.54 2.11 5.13
CA ASP A 157 -17.51 2.75 6.01
C ASP A 157 -17.07 4.16 6.38
N SER A 158 -15.75 4.44 6.38
CA SER A 158 -15.18 5.76 6.65
C SER A 158 -13.93 6.08 5.80
N GLN A 159 -13.45 7.32 5.89
CA GLN A 159 -12.18 7.73 5.27
C GLN A 159 -10.98 6.93 5.80
N ASP A 160 -11.00 6.52 7.06
CA ASP A 160 -9.90 5.76 7.67
C ASP A 160 -9.72 4.39 7.02
N ASP A 161 -10.77 3.80 6.46
CA ASP A 161 -10.68 2.53 5.74
C ASP A 161 -9.77 2.65 4.50
N LEU A 162 -9.69 3.83 3.88
CA LEU A 162 -8.81 4.06 2.74
C LEU A 162 -7.33 4.17 3.11
N THR A 163 -7.00 4.16 4.40
CA THR A 163 -5.62 4.01 4.88
C THR A 163 -5.22 2.54 5.09
N LYS A 164 -6.12 1.59 4.80
CA LYS A 164 -5.81 0.15 4.72
C LYS A 164 -5.32 -0.17 3.30
N PRO A 165 -4.10 -0.71 3.11
CA PRO A 165 -3.51 -0.88 1.78
C PRO A 165 -4.40 -1.62 0.77
N PHE A 166 -5.00 -2.74 1.18
CA PHE A 166 -5.84 -3.56 0.30
C PHE A 166 -7.17 -2.88 -0.06
N VAL A 167 -7.79 -2.19 0.89
CA VAL A 167 -9.02 -1.41 0.65
C VAL A 167 -8.72 -0.25 -0.30
N SER A 168 -7.65 0.51 -0.04
CA SER A 168 -7.21 1.62 -0.88
C SER A 168 -6.90 1.17 -2.31
N MET A 169 -6.18 0.05 -2.43
CA MET A 169 -5.84 -0.54 -3.73
C MET A 169 -7.09 -1.01 -4.47
N TYR A 170 -8.00 -1.72 -3.81
CA TYR A 170 -9.23 -2.23 -4.41
C TYR A 170 -10.07 -1.11 -5.02
N PHE A 171 -10.37 -0.07 -4.24
CA PHE A 171 -11.17 1.05 -4.74
C PHE A 171 -10.42 1.91 -5.76
N GLY A 172 -9.10 2.06 -5.62
CA GLY A 172 -8.28 2.71 -6.63
C GLY A 172 -8.34 1.98 -7.97
N VAL A 173 -8.12 0.66 -7.99
CA VAL A 173 -8.20 -0.13 -9.23
C VAL A 173 -9.63 -0.15 -9.78
N ALA A 174 -10.66 -0.26 -8.94
CA ALA A 174 -12.06 -0.15 -9.37
C ALA A 174 -12.33 1.17 -10.08
N TYR A 175 -11.81 2.28 -9.54
CA TYR A 175 -11.94 3.59 -10.16
C TYR A 175 -11.20 3.68 -11.51
N LEU A 176 -9.99 3.13 -11.61
CA LEU A 176 -9.24 3.06 -12.87
C LEU A 176 -9.98 2.25 -13.93
N VAL A 177 -10.58 1.12 -13.56
CA VAL A 177 -11.41 0.30 -14.45
C VAL A 177 -12.61 1.11 -14.92
N TRP A 178 -13.33 1.75 -14.00
CA TRP A 178 -14.47 2.59 -14.36
C TRP A 178 -14.09 3.74 -15.30
N LEU A 179 -12.98 4.44 -15.03
CA LEU A 179 -12.47 5.50 -15.90
C LEU A 179 -12.10 5.00 -17.30
N SER A 180 -11.60 3.76 -17.41
CA SER A 180 -11.28 3.16 -18.72
C SER A 180 -12.52 2.84 -19.57
N GLU A 181 -13.68 2.67 -18.94
CA GLU A 181 -14.97 2.35 -19.56
C GLU A 181 -15.91 3.58 -19.64
N TYR A 182 -15.50 4.74 -19.09
CA TYR A 182 -16.32 5.94 -18.97
C TYR A 182 -16.71 6.53 -20.35
N GLU A 183 -18.02 6.75 -20.55
CA GLU A 183 -18.67 7.22 -21.78
C GLU A 183 -18.59 6.28 -23.00
N GLY A 184 -18.30 4.99 -22.81
CA GLY A 184 -18.30 4.02 -23.92
C GLY A 184 -17.17 4.22 -24.94
N GLN A 185 -16.12 4.96 -24.55
CA GLN A 185 -14.89 5.12 -25.32
C GLN A 185 -13.69 4.69 -24.49
N GLU A 186 -12.78 3.91 -25.09
CA GLU A 186 -11.51 3.53 -24.48
C GLU A 186 -10.64 4.79 -24.25
N ARG A 187 -10.42 5.17 -22.99
CA ARG A 187 -9.66 6.38 -22.65
C ARG A 187 -8.16 6.13 -22.61
N SER A 188 -7.39 7.12 -23.06
CA SER A 188 -5.92 7.06 -22.98
C SER A 188 -5.44 7.18 -21.54
N HIS A 189 -4.28 6.58 -21.23
CA HIS A 189 -3.67 6.63 -19.89
C HIS A 189 -3.49 8.06 -19.33
N GLN A 190 -3.40 9.07 -20.20
CA GLN A 190 -3.21 10.46 -19.80
C GLN A 190 -4.46 11.07 -19.16
N PHE A 191 -5.66 10.64 -19.56
CA PHE A 191 -6.92 11.07 -18.95
C PHE A 191 -7.07 10.50 -17.54
N ILE A 192 -6.72 9.22 -17.37
CA ILE A 192 -6.80 8.50 -16.09
C ILE A 192 -5.93 9.14 -15.00
N VAL A 193 -4.79 9.71 -15.37
CA VAL A 193 -3.84 10.33 -14.41
C VAL A 193 -4.29 11.74 -13.98
N GLN A 194 -5.16 12.41 -14.75
CA GLN A 194 -5.56 13.80 -14.51
C GLN A 194 -6.92 13.98 -13.84
N ALA A 195 -7.77 12.94 -13.85
CA ALA A 195 -9.07 12.91 -13.18
C ALA A 195 -8.90 12.74 -11.66
#